data_AF-A0A1V5N453-F1
#
_entry.id   AF-A0A1V5N453-F1
#
_cell.length_a   1.000
_cell.length_b   1.000
_cell.length_c   1.000
_cell.angle_alpha   90.00
_cell.angle_beta   90.00
_cell.angle_gamma   90.00
#
_symmetry.space_group_name_H-M   'P 1'
#
loop_
_entity.id
_entity.type
_entity.pdbx_description
1 polymer ?
#
loop_
_entity_poly.entity_id
_entity_poly.type
_entity_poly.pdbx_seq_one_letter_code
_entity_poly.pdbx_strand_id
1 'polypeptide(L)'
;MKARTELLLKHGRPLICTEYMARTLGNTFMYALPLFEKYKIGACNWGFVAGKTQTQYPWDSWDKKYEAEPPLWFHDVLRPDGSPYDANETEFIRMMTGK
;
A
#
# COMPACT_ATOMS: atom_id res chain seq x y z
N MET A 1 4.75 3.84 11.17
CA MET A 1 5.88 3.73 10.22
C MET A 1 7.06 4.64 10.63
N LYS A 2 6.88 5.97 10.69
CA LYS A 2 7.93 6.96 11.03
C LYS A 2 8.85 6.60 12.22
N ALA A 3 8.30 6.29 13.39
CA ALA A 3 9.10 6.00 14.57
C ALA A 3 10.01 4.76 14.40
N ARG A 4 9.53 3.73 13.67
CA ARG A 4 10.33 2.54 13.36
C ARG A 4 11.44 2.88 12.37
N THR A 5 11.14 3.68 11.34
CA THR A 5 12.13 4.20 10.40
C THR A 5 13.27 4.94 11.12
N GLU A 6 12.94 5.90 12.00
CA GLU A 6 13.93 6.70 12.73
C GLU A 6 14.79 5.87 13.68
N LEU A 7 14.25 4.79 14.24
CA LEU A 7 15.02 3.83 15.03
C LEU A 7 16.03 3.07 14.15
N LEU A 8 15.60 2.56 13.00
CA LEU A 8 16.41 1.72 12.13
C LEU A 8 17.52 2.50 11.39
N LEU A 9 17.26 3.75 11.01
CA LEU A 9 18.24 4.60 10.32
C LEU A 9 19.51 4.81 11.15
N LYS A 10 19.44 4.71 12.48
CA LYS A 10 20.59 4.82 13.38
C LYS A 10 21.65 3.74 13.14
N HIS A 11 21.29 2.62 12.52
CA HIS A 11 22.23 1.55 12.20
C HIS A 11 23.09 1.85 10.97
N GLY A 12 22.85 2.95 10.24
CA GLY A 12 23.67 3.34 9.08
C GLY A 12 23.59 2.38 7.90
N ARG A 13 22.52 1.57 7.82
CA ARG A 13 22.29 0.60 6.74
C ARG A 13 21.12 1.05 5.84
N PRO A 14 21.16 0.75 4.53
CA PRO A 14 20.00 0.94 3.67
C PRO A 14 18.77 0.19 4.20
N LEU A 15 17.59 0.78 4.02
CA LEU A 15 16.33 0.20 4.43
C LEU A 15 15.48 -0.16 3.21
N ILE A 16 14.86 -1.33 3.29
CA ILE A 16 13.86 -1.79 2.32
C ILE A 16 12.61 -2.20 3.11
N CYS A 17 11.46 -1.62 2.75
CA CYS A 17 10.15 -2.02 3.24
C CYS A 17 9.59 -3.07 2.27
N THR A 18 9.60 -4.34 2.66
CA THR A 18 9.17 -5.43 1.77
C THR A 18 7.66 -5.45 1.56
N GLU A 19 6.90 -4.97 2.54
CA GLU A 19 5.43 -4.89 2.48
C GLU A 19 4.95 -3.69 3.28
N TYR A 20 3.89 -3.06 2.81
CA TYR A 20 3.19 -1.99 3.51
C TYR A 20 1.73 -1.92 3.05
N MET A 21 1.00 -0.94 3.58
CA MET A 21 -0.43 -0.70 3.38
C MET A 21 -1.33 -1.45 4.34
N ALA A 22 -2.28 -0.70 4.87
CA ALA A 22 -3.45 -1.18 5.59
C ALA A 22 -4.38 0.03 5.66
N ARG A 23 -5.18 0.24 4.61
CA ARG A 23 -5.97 1.49 4.47
C ARG A 23 -6.91 1.70 5.67
N THR A 24 -7.44 0.62 6.24
CA THR A 24 -8.27 0.63 7.46
C THR A 24 -7.53 1.13 8.71
N LEU A 25 -6.20 1.10 8.73
CA LEU A 25 -5.34 1.61 9.81
C LEU A 25 -4.67 2.95 9.43
N GLY A 26 -5.14 3.60 8.37
CA GLY A 26 -4.60 4.87 7.89
C GLY A 26 -3.24 4.77 7.19
N ASN A 27 -2.78 3.56 6.86
CA ASN A 27 -1.57 3.38 6.05
C ASN A 27 -1.94 3.31 4.57
N THR A 28 -1.78 4.44 3.87
CA THR A 28 -2.12 4.64 2.45
C THR A 28 -0.88 5.01 1.63
N PHE A 29 -0.97 5.04 0.30
CA PHE A 29 0.12 5.57 -0.53
C PHE A 29 0.45 7.03 -0.20
N MET A 30 -0.58 7.87 0.00
CA MET A 30 -0.44 9.29 0.38
C MET A 30 0.36 9.49 1.67
N TYR A 31 0.27 8.55 2.60
CA TYR A 31 1.08 8.57 3.81
C TYR A 31 2.47 7.94 3.61
N ALA A 32 2.53 6.78 2.94
CA ALA A 32 3.73 5.95 2.89
C ALA A 32 4.77 6.45 1.87
N LEU A 33 4.37 6.83 0.65
CA LEU A 33 5.32 7.20 -0.40
C LEU A 33 6.13 8.45 -0.06
N PRO A 34 5.55 9.56 0.45
CA PRO A 34 6.34 10.73 0.86
C PRO A 34 7.32 10.41 1.99
N LEU A 35 6.94 9.50 2.90
CA LEU A 35 7.81 9.05 3.97
C LEU A 35 9.00 8.23 3.42
N PHE A 36 8.73 7.31 2.49
CA PHE A 36 9.78 6.52 1.85
C PHE A 36 10.74 7.37 1.04
N GLU A 37 10.24 8.32 0.26
CA GLU A 37 11.07 9.27 -0.49
C GLU A 37 11.97 10.09 0.46
N LYS A 38 11.37 10.72 1.48
CA LYS A 38 12.08 11.55 2.47
C LYS A 38 13.26 10.82 3.12
N TYR A 39 13.05 9.56 3.49
CA TYR A 39 14.07 8.76 4.20
C TYR A 39 14.86 7.83 3.26
N LYS A 40 14.67 7.93 1.93
CA LYS A 40 15.34 7.10 0.91
C LYS A 40 15.19 5.59 1.14
N ILE A 41 13.96 5.17 1.40
CA ILE A 41 13.60 3.77 1.67
C ILE A 41 13.07 3.15 0.39
N GLY A 42 13.67 2.04 -0.06
CA GLY A 42 13.08 1.22 -1.11
C GLY A 42 11.82 0.52 -0.58
N ALA A 43 10.77 0.41 -1.38
CA ALA A 43 9.53 -0.24 -0.95
C ALA A 43 8.97 -1.16 -2.02
N CYS A 44 8.44 -2.31 -1.59
CA CYS A 44 7.64 -3.21 -2.41
C CYS A 44 6.20 -3.15 -1.90
N ASN A 45 5.26 -2.89 -2.80
CA ASN A 45 3.85 -2.88 -2.44
C ASN A 45 3.34 -4.33 -2.41
N TRP A 46 2.59 -4.66 -1.36
CA TRP A 46 1.86 -5.92 -1.26
C TRP A 46 0.53 -5.75 -1.99
N GLY A 47 0.12 -6.73 -2.81
CA GLY A 47 -1.03 -6.59 -3.71
C GLY A 47 -0.77 -5.61 -4.87
N PHE A 48 -1.55 -5.65 -5.95
CA PHE A 48 -1.46 -4.62 -7.01
C PHE A 48 -2.70 -4.63 -7.87
N VAL A 49 -3.06 -5.81 -8.38
CA VAL A 49 -4.26 -6.04 -9.18
C VAL A 49 -5.16 -7.00 -8.41
N ALA A 50 -6.43 -6.63 -8.24
CA ALA A 50 -7.42 -7.53 -7.67
C ALA A 50 -7.51 -8.81 -8.50
N GLY A 51 -7.36 -9.95 -7.82
CA GLY A 51 -7.23 -11.24 -8.49
C GLY A 51 -7.21 -12.40 -7.51
N LYS A 52 -6.46 -13.45 -7.85
CA LYS A 52 -6.47 -14.74 -7.14
C LYS A 52 -6.12 -14.64 -5.65
N THR A 53 -5.19 -13.74 -5.29
CA THR A 53 -4.74 -13.54 -3.89
C THR A 53 -5.73 -12.77 -3.05
N GLN A 54 -6.70 -12.11 -3.66
CA GLN A 54 -7.79 -11.40 -2.98
C GLN A 54 -7.30 -10.35 -1.96
N THR A 55 -6.19 -9.67 -2.27
CA THR A 55 -5.54 -8.68 -1.39
C THR A 55 -6.27 -7.34 -1.31
N GLN A 56 -7.35 -7.16 -2.07
CA GLN A 56 -8.31 -6.07 -1.89
C GLN A 56 -9.19 -6.24 -0.65
N TYR A 57 -9.33 -7.45 -0.10
CA TYR A 57 -10.13 -7.69 1.10
C TYR A 57 -9.30 -7.45 2.38
N PRO A 58 -9.86 -6.80 3.41
CA PRO A 58 -9.14 -6.61 4.68
C PRO A 58 -8.95 -7.92 5.43
N TRP A 59 -8.04 -7.93 6.42
CA TRP A 59 -7.72 -9.15 7.19
C TRP A 59 -8.93 -9.76 7.91
N ASP A 60 -9.96 -8.97 8.25
CA ASP A 60 -11.18 -9.51 8.85
C ASP A 60 -11.96 -10.43 7.91
N SER A 61 -11.66 -10.44 6.60
CA SER A 61 -12.20 -11.40 5.64
C SER A 61 -11.84 -12.86 5.92
N TRP A 62 -10.85 -13.11 6.79
CA TRP A 62 -10.53 -14.45 7.25
C TRP A 62 -11.62 -15.04 8.15
N ASP A 63 -12.33 -14.18 8.88
CA ASP A 63 -13.42 -14.56 9.78
C ASP A 63 -14.80 -14.18 9.23
N LYS A 64 -14.86 -13.11 8.42
CA LYS A 64 -16.09 -12.55 7.86
C LYS A 64 -16.18 -12.82 6.37
N LYS A 65 -17.28 -13.44 5.96
CA LYS A 65 -17.58 -13.59 4.52
C LYS A 65 -18.00 -12.26 3.91
N TYR A 66 -17.37 -11.91 2.79
CA TYR A 66 -17.76 -10.80 1.94
C TYR A 66 -18.57 -11.34 0.76
N GLU A 67 -19.80 -10.85 0.57
CA GLU A 67 -20.64 -11.18 -0.60
C GLU A 67 -20.46 -10.19 -1.76
N ALA A 68 -19.73 -9.09 -1.53
CA ALA A 68 -19.43 -8.04 -2.49
C ALA A 68 -18.05 -7.45 -2.20
N GLU A 69 -17.58 -6.54 -3.06
CA GLU A 69 -16.35 -5.78 -2.79
C GLU A 69 -16.45 -5.00 -1.47
N PRO A 70 -15.36 -4.93 -0.69
CA PRO A 70 -15.35 -4.14 0.53
C PRO A 70 -15.49 -2.65 0.18
N PRO A 71 -16.14 -1.85 1.04
CA PRO A 71 -16.28 -0.41 0.80
C PRO A 71 -14.93 0.32 0.71
N LEU A 72 -13.92 -0.21 1.39
CA LEU A 72 -12.53 0.23 1.31
C LEU A 72 -11.64 -0.96 0.96
N TRP A 73 -10.94 -0.87 -0.17
CA TRP A 73 -9.98 -1.91 -0.56
C TRP A 73 -8.74 -1.87 0.33
N PHE A 74 -8.15 -3.03 0.54
CA PHE A 74 -7.10 -3.18 1.52
C PHE A 74 -5.70 -2.89 0.98
N HIS A 75 -5.20 -3.69 0.03
CA HIS A 75 -3.87 -3.52 -0.55
C HIS A 75 -3.84 -3.27 -2.06
N ASP A 76 -4.76 -3.88 -2.82
CA ASP A 76 -4.75 -3.75 -4.28
C ASP A 76 -5.07 -2.33 -4.75
N VAL A 77 -4.67 -2.03 -5.99
CA VAL A 77 -4.68 -0.69 -6.61
C VAL A 77 -5.50 -0.67 -7.90
N LEU A 78 -5.44 -1.76 -8.66
CA LEU A 78 -6.08 -1.91 -9.95
C LEU A 78 -7.14 -3.02 -9.91
N ARG A 79 -8.19 -2.83 -10.70
CA ARG A 79 -9.19 -3.84 -11.01
C ARG A 79 -8.63 -4.87 -12.01
N PRO A 80 -9.29 -6.04 -12.18
CA PRO A 80 -8.82 -7.08 -13.10
C PRO A 80 -8.65 -6.60 -14.55
N ASP A 81 -9.42 -5.59 -14.98
CA ASP A 81 -9.36 -4.98 -16.31
C ASP A 81 -8.28 -3.88 -16.43
N GLY A 82 -7.53 -3.62 -15.36
CA GLY A 82 -6.50 -2.58 -15.28
C GLY A 82 -7.02 -1.19 -14.93
N SER A 83 -8.33 -0.99 -14.78
CA SER A 83 -8.87 0.28 -14.31
C SER A 83 -8.50 0.53 -12.84
N PRO A 84 -8.31 1.80 -12.42
CA PRO A 84 -7.98 2.10 -11.04
C PRO A 84 -9.15 1.79 -10.09
N TYR A 85 -8.84 1.26 -8.90
CA TYR A 85 -9.80 1.23 -7.79
C TYR A 85 -10.16 2.66 -7.35
N ASP A 86 -9.14 3.50 -7.16
CA ASP A 86 -9.24 4.93 -6.88
C ASP A 86 -8.33 5.70 -7.84
N ALA A 87 -8.95 6.51 -8.69
CA ALA A 87 -8.22 7.29 -9.71
C ALA A 87 -7.23 8.27 -9.09
N ASN A 88 -7.61 8.96 -8.00
CA ASN A 88 -6.75 9.94 -7.33
C ASN A 88 -5.53 9.25 -6.72
N GLU A 89 -5.71 8.05 -6.18
CA GLU A 89 -4.60 7.27 -5.62
C GLU A 89 -3.61 6.87 -6.72
N THR A 90 -4.09 6.39 -7.87
CA THR A 90 -3.19 6.04 -8.99
C THR A 90 -2.48 7.24 -9.60
N GLU A 91 -3.15 8.39 -9.69
CA GLU A 91 -2.54 9.65 -10.11
C GLU A 91 -1.44 10.10 -9.14
N PHE A 92 -1.69 9.99 -7.83
CA PHE A 92 -0.69 10.28 -6.81
C PHE A 92 0.51 9.34 -6.90
N ILE A 93 0.31 8.03 -7.10
CA ILE A 93 1.41 7.07 -7.28
C ILE A 93 2.25 7.45 -8.50
N ARG A 94 1.61 7.79 -9.62
CA ARG A 94 2.27 8.24 -10.85
C ARG A 94 3.14 9.47 -10.62
N MET A 95 2.59 10.48 -9.97
CA MET A 95 3.31 11.70 -9.58
C MET A 95 4.55 11.38 -8.73
N MET A 96 4.42 10.50 -7.72
CA MET A 96 5.53 10.13 -6.83
C MET A 96 6.58 9.23 -7.48
N THR A 97 6.23 8.51 -8.56
CA THR A 97 7.12 7.53 -9.22
C THR A 97 7.64 8.00 -10.57
N GLY A 98 7.22 9.18 -11.04
CA GLY A 98 7.66 9.76 -12.32
C GLY A 98 7.21 8.97 -13.55
N LYS A 99 6.04 8.32 -13.49
CA LYS A 99 5.47 7.45 -14.54
C LYS A 99 4.00 7.75 -14.82
#